data_AF-A0A2L0EYF7-F1
#
_entry.id   AF-A0A2L0EYF7-F1
#
_cell.length_a   1.000
_cell.length_b   1.000
_cell.length_c   1.000
_cell.angle_alpha   90.00
_cell.angle_beta   90.00
_cell.angle_gamma   90.00
#
_symmetry.space_group_name_H-M   'P 1'
#
loop_
_entity.id
_entity.type
_entity.pdbx_description
1 polymer ?
#
loop_
_entity_poly.entity_id
_entity_poly.type
_entity_poly.pdbx_seq_one_letter_code
_entity_poly.pdbx_strand_id
1 'polypeptide(L)'
;MADGGLHEASNIAFASGAMPGVRIELRGVWGRERLSRLFEYDLILMRKREEDPFTDDELDALLKAPCAISMGPRVGDQVHGLLESIELIDVTREVAPRYHARLVPSVWPLTVARSCRVYQDTTIPDMVTELLQLYGLSPGEDFELRILGDTPEYEYVVQYQESEWDFIQRWLEREGYFYWFEHSGSGDKLIIADSNAAVTPIKAPSTISYREINNLGADVSTVFSWNLHQRRVPAKVAVFDYNYRTPSEPLVATGEIDVQRGLGTVCYYGEHFKDSGQGKRVAKLRAERHLCERRTYTARTDCPRFRVGHRFELENHHDASHDGPYMITAIEHRAGYPVRELQGLVPTTSGARPFVHSERDDAGEMSEQYSARFEAIPYEVQFRPEMVTPWPSIHGVMHAHVASDTSGDYAQIDEQGRYKVKLPFDVSGRTGTRVSRWIRMAQPYSGSGYGTHFPLHKGAEVLLAYIDGDPDRPIIVGAVPNPQTASPTTMMNSTQSVIHTASGIRIELEDNQD
;
A
#
# COMPACT_ATOMS: atom_id res chain seq x y z
N MET A 1 8.13 15.97 39.87
CA MET A 1 9.45 16.40 40.38
C MET A 1 10.14 15.19 40.97
N ALA A 2 10.88 14.48 40.12
CA ALA A 2 11.92 13.54 40.51
C ALA A 2 13.00 13.72 39.44
N ASP A 3 14.00 14.48 39.83
CA ASP A 3 15.13 14.95 39.05
C ASP A 3 16.11 13.77 38.91
N GLY A 4 16.08 13.13 37.74
CA GLY A 4 16.95 12.01 37.38
C GLY A 4 17.94 12.49 36.33
N GLY A 5 19.16 12.76 36.77
CA GLY A 5 20.24 13.40 36.02
C GLY A 5 20.39 12.96 34.57
N LEU A 6 20.04 13.87 33.66
CA LEU A 6 20.52 13.91 32.28
C LEU A 6 21.94 14.47 32.30
N HIS A 7 22.94 13.61 32.30
CA HIS A 7 24.29 14.01 31.91
C HIS A 7 24.84 13.06 30.84
N GLU A 8 25.38 13.72 29.81
CA GLU A 8 26.23 13.26 28.70
C GLU A 8 25.55 12.76 27.41
N ALA A 9 25.29 13.74 26.53
CA ALA A 9 25.77 13.77 25.14
C ALA A 9 25.29 12.67 24.19
N SER A 10 23.98 12.40 24.14
CA SER A 10 23.41 11.87 22.90
C SER A 10 22.03 12.47 22.69
N ASN A 11 21.83 13.12 21.54
CA ASN A 11 20.55 13.70 21.13
C ASN A 11 19.53 12.62 20.71
N ILE A 12 19.77 11.36 21.06
CA ILE A 12 18.97 10.21 20.67
C ILE A 12 18.58 9.40 21.90
N ALA A 13 17.37 8.85 21.89
CA ALA A 13 16.86 8.02 22.97
C ALA A 13 15.93 6.95 22.41
N PHE A 14 15.88 5.79 23.08
CA PHE A 14 14.93 4.71 22.83
C PHE A 14 14.10 4.47 24.09
N ALA A 15 12.80 4.21 23.92
CA ALA A 15 11.88 3.81 24.97
C ALA A 15 11.00 2.67 24.48
N SER A 16 10.64 1.75 25.37
CA SER A 16 9.70 0.67 25.11
C SER A 16 8.71 0.54 26.28
N GLY A 17 7.44 0.28 25.95
CA GLY A 17 6.40 0.02 26.94
C GLY A 17 6.59 -1.28 27.73
N ALA A 18 7.40 -2.23 27.23
CA ALA A 18 7.64 -3.51 27.90
C ALA A 18 8.54 -3.40 29.13
N MET A 19 9.47 -2.44 29.13
CA MET A 19 10.54 -2.35 30.12
C MET A 19 10.66 -0.95 30.72
N PRO A 20 9.63 -0.46 31.43
CA PRO A 20 9.70 0.84 32.09
C PRO A 20 10.77 0.81 33.19
N GLY A 21 11.90 1.47 32.94
CA GLY A 21 13.01 1.61 33.90
C GLY A 21 14.25 0.76 33.60
N VAL A 22 14.23 -0.11 32.59
CA VAL A 22 15.47 -0.73 32.06
C VAL A 22 16.14 0.29 31.14
N ARG A 23 17.42 0.58 31.39
CA ARG A 23 18.17 1.55 30.60
C ARG A 23 18.70 0.88 29.33
N ILE A 24 18.06 1.15 28.21
CA ILE A 24 18.50 0.73 26.87
C ILE A 24 19.10 1.96 26.19
N GLU A 25 20.38 1.89 25.84
CA GLU A 25 21.08 3.00 25.20
C GLU A 25 20.94 2.92 23.68
N LEU A 26 20.34 3.95 23.08
CA LEU A 26 20.32 4.10 21.63
C LEU A 26 21.65 4.74 21.19
N ARG A 27 22.39 4.05 20.33
CA ARG A 27 23.71 4.50 19.87
C ARG A 27 23.76 4.91 18.41
N GLY A 28 22.84 4.41 17.60
CA GLY A 28 22.75 4.75 16.18
C GLY A 28 21.32 4.60 15.68
N VAL A 29 20.93 5.52 14.79
CA VAL A 29 19.64 5.52 14.11
C VAL A 29 19.86 5.75 12.61
N TRP A 30 19.29 4.87 11.80
CA TRP A 30 19.09 5.11 10.39
C TRP A 30 17.61 4.94 10.05
N GLY A 31 16.95 6.06 9.78
CA GLY A 31 15.52 6.08 9.44
C GLY A 31 15.28 6.29 7.96
N ARG A 32 14.20 5.72 7.44
CA ARG A 32 13.65 6.00 6.11
C ARG A 32 12.16 6.23 6.22
N GLU A 33 11.70 7.34 5.66
CA GLU A 33 10.29 7.66 5.49
C GLU A 33 10.04 8.02 4.03
N ARG A 34 8.92 7.58 3.46
CA ARG A 34 8.48 7.97 2.11
C ARG A 34 6.96 8.08 2.10
N LEU A 35 6.43 9.10 1.42
CA LEU A 35 4.99 9.17 1.17
C LEU A 35 4.51 7.88 0.51
N SER A 36 3.41 7.34 1.03
CA SER A 36 2.83 6.08 0.58
C SER A 36 3.74 4.86 0.73
N ARG A 37 4.65 4.86 1.70
CA ARG A 37 5.38 3.67 2.17
C ARG A 37 5.38 3.62 3.71
N LEU A 38 5.49 2.41 4.26
CA LEU A 38 5.77 2.24 5.68
C LEU A 38 7.15 2.84 5.99
N PHE A 39 7.28 3.54 7.12
CA PHE A 39 8.60 3.97 7.58
C PHE A 39 9.35 2.78 8.18
N GLU A 40 10.68 2.87 8.16
CA GLU A 40 11.57 1.87 8.74
C GLU A 40 12.73 2.59 9.43
N TYR A 41 13.05 2.19 10.65
CA TYR A 41 14.18 2.70 11.40
C TYR A 41 15.05 1.55 11.90
N ASP A 42 16.27 1.46 11.37
CA ASP A 42 17.30 0.54 11.86
C ASP A 42 18.00 1.20 13.06
N LEU A 43 18.00 0.50 14.19
CA LEU A 43 18.45 0.97 15.50
C LEU A 43 19.62 0.14 16.00
N ILE A 44 20.60 0.80 16.61
CA ILE A 44 21.64 0.15 17.40
C ILE A 44 21.38 0.39 18.87
N LEU A 45 20.96 -0.66 19.56
CA LEU A 45 20.64 -0.64 20.98
C LEU A 45 21.78 -1.31 21.77
N MET A 46 22.10 -0.76 22.93
CA MET A 46 23.11 -1.30 23.83
C MET A 46 22.56 -1.43 25.24
N ARG A 47 22.92 -2.54 25.90
CA ARG A 47 22.80 -2.65 27.36
C ARG A 47 24.07 -2.11 28.02
N LYS A 48 24.04 -1.94 29.34
CA LYS A 48 25.26 -1.68 30.11
C LYS A 48 26.20 -2.88 30.06
N ARG A 49 27.50 -2.62 30.21
CA ARG A 49 28.53 -3.66 30.16
C ARG A 49 28.36 -4.73 31.23
N GLU A 50 27.83 -4.34 32.39
CA GLU A 50 27.62 -5.22 33.54
C GLU A 50 26.30 -6.02 33.46
N GLU A 51 25.47 -5.77 32.45
CA GLU A 51 24.20 -6.46 32.26
C GLU A 51 24.35 -7.63 31.28
N ASP A 52 23.67 -8.74 31.57
CA ASP A 52 23.57 -9.87 30.66
C ASP A 52 22.77 -9.51 29.41
N PRO A 53 22.95 -10.23 28.28
CA PRO A 53 22.03 -10.14 27.14
C PRO A 53 20.58 -10.35 27.56
N PHE A 54 19.64 -9.72 26.86
CA PHE A 54 18.21 -9.99 26.98
C PHE A 54 17.91 -11.49 26.86
N THR A 55 17.02 -11.98 27.72
CA THR A 55 16.45 -13.32 27.59
C THR A 55 15.45 -13.38 26.43
N ASP A 56 15.08 -14.59 25.99
CA ASP A 56 14.07 -14.76 24.94
C ASP A 56 12.73 -14.11 25.32
N ASP A 57 12.29 -14.25 26.58
CA ASP A 57 11.06 -13.63 27.07
C ASP A 57 11.13 -12.08 27.05
N GLU A 58 12.30 -11.53 27.35
CA GLU A 58 12.57 -10.09 27.29
C GLU A 58 12.54 -9.57 25.84
N LEU A 59 13.13 -10.31 24.90
CA LEU A 59 13.07 -9.99 23.47
C LEU A 59 11.64 -10.06 22.94
N ASP A 60 10.88 -11.10 23.29
CA ASP A 60 9.47 -11.25 22.93
C ASP A 60 8.60 -10.13 23.49
N ALA A 61 8.90 -9.66 24.71
CA ALA A 61 8.20 -8.52 25.30
C ALA A 61 8.50 -7.22 24.53
N LEU A 62 9.75 -6.98 24.15
CA LEU A 62 10.14 -5.82 23.34
C LEU A 62 9.46 -5.80 21.96
N LEU A 63 9.35 -6.96 21.30
CA LEU A 63 8.69 -7.10 19.99
C LEU A 63 7.18 -6.80 20.06
N LYS A 64 6.53 -7.07 21.19
CA LYS A 64 5.07 -6.87 21.37
C LYS A 64 4.69 -5.46 21.82
N ALA A 65 5.61 -4.73 22.44
CA ALA A 65 5.28 -3.45 23.07
C ALA A 65 5.49 -2.25 22.13
N PRO A 66 4.66 -1.20 22.28
CA PRO A 66 4.92 0.10 21.65
C PRO A 66 6.30 0.63 22.03
N CYS A 67 7.02 1.11 21.03
CA CYS A 67 8.35 1.68 21.15
C CYS A 67 8.38 3.11 20.62
N ALA A 68 9.33 3.90 21.11
CA ALA A 68 9.57 5.26 20.63
C ALA A 68 11.06 5.56 20.54
N ILE A 69 11.45 6.30 19.51
CA ILE A 69 12.80 6.89 19.39
C ILE A 69 12.72 8.41 19.35
N SER A 70 13.76 9.08 19.81
CA SER A 70 13.95 10.53 19.66
C SER A 70 15.21 10.81 18.84
N MET A 71 15.18 11.81 17.95
CA MET A 71 16.30 12.19 17.07
C MET A 71 16.61 13.69 17.14
N GLY A 72 16.80 14.21 18.35
CA GLY A 72 17.14 15.61 18.59
C GLY A 72 16.96 16.00 20.06
N PRO A 73 17.47 17.16 20.49
CA PRO A 73 17.31 17.66 21.85
C PRO A 73 15.86 18.07 22.20
N ARG A 74 14.93 18.01 21.23
CA ARG A 74 13.54 18.40 21.39
C ARG A 74 12.68 17.17 21.66
N VAL A 75 12.00 17.18 22.82
CA VAL A 75 11.04 16.16 23.27
C VAL A 75 9.91 15.89 22.26
N GLY A 76 9.68 16.78 21.28
CA GLY A 76 8.59 16.69 20.30
C GLY A 76 8.93 16.00 18.97
N ASP A 77 10.18 15.56 18.74
CA ASP A 77 10.59 14.90 17.48
C ASP A 77 10.73 13.39 17.68
N GLN A 78 9.70 12.79 18.29
CA GLN A 78 9.62 11.35 18.51
C GLN A 78 9.08 10.62 17.27
N VAL A 79 9.51 9.38 17.08
CA VAL A 79 8.93 8.40 16.17
C VAL A 79 8.42 7.28 17.04
N HIS A 80 7.14 6.97 16.93
CA HIS A 80 6.50 5.84 17.61
C HIS A 80 6.33 4.69 16.62
N GLY A 81 6.31 3.46 17.13
CA GLY A 81 6.05 2.28 16.31
C GLY A 81 6.19 0.98 17.11
N LEU A 82 6.39 -0.11 16.40
CA LEU A 82 6.62 -1.47 16.90
C LEU A 82 7.97 -1.98 16.39
N LEU A 83 8.57 -2.95 17.07
CA LEU A 83 9.75 -3.63 16.54
C LEU A 83 9.32 -4.78 15.64
N GLU A 84 9.75 -4.77 14.38
CA GLU A 84 9.62 -5.92 13.45
C GLU A 84 10.57 -7.04 13.87
N SER A 85 11.82 -6.67 14.20
CA SER A 85 12.89 -7.63 14.48
C SER A 85 13.88 -7.05 15.48
N ILE A 86 14.50 -7.93 16.26
CA ILE A 86 15.63 -7.63 17.12
C ILE A 86 16.67 -8.75 17.00
N GLU A 87 17.92 -8.39 16.73
CA GLU A 87 19.05 -9.30 16.51
C GLU A 87 20.13 -9.00 17.54
N LEU A 88 20.56 -10.01 18.30
CA LEU A 88 21.75 -9.92 19.13
C LEU A 88 23.00 -10.01 18.24
N ILE A 89 23.81 -8.95 18.23
CA ILE A 89 25.09 -8.93 17.53
C ILE A 89 26.13 -9.62 18.42
N ASP A 90 26.91 -10.54 17.84
CA ASP A 90 27.90 -11.35 18.57
C ASP A 90 28.82 -10.50 19.47
N VAL A 91 28.97 -10.93 20.72
CA VAL A 91 29.70 -10.23 21.77
C VAL A 91 30.73 -11.15 22.41
N THR A 92 31.98 -10.67 22.48
CA THR A 92 32.95 -11.22 23.42
C THR A 92 32.53 -10.81 24.85
N ARG A 93 32.90 -11.61 25.86
CA ARG A 93 32.58 -11.31 27.28
C ARG A 93 33.08 -9.95 27.79
N GLU A 94 33.92 -9.25 27.02
CA GLU A 94 34.50 -7.97 27.41
C GLU A 94 33.72 -6.75 26.89
N VAL A 95 32.77 -6.94 25.97
CA VAL A 95 31.98 -5.88 25.33
C VAL A 95 30.52 -5.95 25.80
N ALA A 96 29.88 -4.80 25.98
CA ALA A 96 28.47 -4.74 26.36
C ALA A 96 27.57 -5.37 25.29
N PRO A 97 26.45 -6.04 25.65
CA PRO A 97 25.49 -6.59 24.70
C PRO A 97 24.96 -5.54 23.71
N ARG A 98 24.98 -5.86 22.41
CA ARG A 98 24.56 -4.98 21.31
C ARG A 98 23.47 -5.63 20.49
N TYR A 99 22.49 -4.83 20.09
CA TYR A 99 21.37 -5.30 19.29
C TYR A 99 21.16 -4.42 18.07
N HIS A 100 20.82 -5.05 16.95
CA HIS A 100 20.23 -4.40 15.80
C HIS A 100 18.71 -4.61 15.86
N ALA A 101 17.93 -3.54 15.92
CA ALA A 101 16.47 -3.62 15.96
C ALA A 101 15.86 -2.80 14.83
N ARG A 102 14.77 -3.28 14.23
CA ARG A 102 14.03 -2.53 13.21
C ARG A 102 12.68 -2.07 13.74
N LEU A 103 12.49 -0.75 13.81
CA LEU A 103 11.24 -0.10 14.18
C LEU A 103 10.40 0.22 12.95
N VAL A 104 9.13 -0.14 12.98
CA VAL A 104 8.13 -0.04 11.90
C VAL A 104 6.82 0.56 12.44
N PRO A 105 5.91 1.08 11.61
CA PRO A 105 4.64 1.61 12.08
C PRO A 105 3.71 0.55 12.69
N SER A 106 2.76 1.01 13.49
CA SER A 106 1.70 0.19 14.11
C SER A 106 0.87 -0.63 13.11
N VAL A 107 0.79 -0.18 11.85
CA VAL A 107 0.08 -0.88 10.77
C VAL A 107 0.89 -1.99 10.09
N TRP A 108 2.19 -2.13 10.40
CA TRP A 108 3.03 -3.19 9.82
C TRP A 108 2.47 -4.61 9.98
N PRO A 109 1.81 -5.02 11.08
CA PRO A 109 1.23 -6.36 11.19
C PRO A 109 0.27 -6.76 10.06
N LEU A 110 -0.34 -5.79 9.35
CA LEU A 110 -1.20 -6.03 8.19
C LEU A 110 -0.43 -6.58 6.96
N THR A 111 0.90 -6.58 6.97
CA THR A 111 1.74 -7.14 5.90
C THR A 111 1.97 -8.64 6.04
N VAL A 112 1.67 -9.21 7.22
CA VAL A 112 2.10 -10.57 7.59
C VAL A 112 1.12 -11.63 7.10
N ALA A 113 -0.17 -11.45 7.36
CA ALA A 113 -1.20 -12.40 6.95
C ALA A 113 -1.54 -12.24 5.47
N ARG A 114 -2.06 -13.29 4.83
CA ARG A 114 -2.63 -13.23 3.48
C ARG A 114 -4.05 -13.76 3.52
N SER A 115 -4.95 -13.06 2.84
CA SER A 115 -6.38 -13.32 2.93
C SER A 115 -7.05 -13.33 1.56
N CYS A 116 -8.25 -13.93 1.52
CA CYS A 116 -9.19 -13.79 0.43
C CYS A 116 -10.52 -13.27 0.99
N ARG A 117 -11.05 -12.19 0.42
CA ARG A 117 -12.30 -11.55 0.88
C ARG A 117 -13.06 -10.95 -0.29
N VAL A 118 -14.38 -10.88 -0.15
CA VAL A 118 -15.27 -10.25 -1.13
C VAL A 118 -15.96 -9.05 -0.48
N TYR A 119 -15.82 -7.88 -1.06
CA TYR A 119 -16.55 -6.67 -0.70
C TYR A 119 -17.58 -6.33 -1.78
N GLN A 120 -18.69 -5.74 -1.36
CA GLN A 120 -19.81 -5.36 -2.23
C GLN A 120 -20.36 -4.03 -1.75
N ASP A 121 -20.80 -3.21 -2.71
CA ASP A 121 -21.50 -1.94 -2.48
C ASP A 121 -20.79 -1.10 -1.39
N THR A 122 -19.49 -0.85 -1.62
CA THR A 122 -18.59 -0.24 -0.64
C THR A 122 -17.70 0.81 -1.28
N THR A 123 -17.05 1.64 -0.47
CA THR A 123 -16.03 2.59 -0.92
C THR A 123 -14.63 2.15 -0.46
N ILE A 124 -13.57 2.65 -1.10
CA ILE A 124 -12.20 2.40 -0.63
C ILE A 124 -12.01 2.83 0.83
N PRO A 125 -12.45 4.03 1.26
CA PRO A 125 -12.42 4.44 2.67
C PRO A 125 -13.08 3.46 3.63
N ASP A 126 -14.24 2.91 3.27
CA ASP A 126 -14.96 1.96 4.12
C ASP A 126 -14.17 0.64 4.25
N MET A 127 -13.66 0.10 3.13
CA MET A 127 -12.85 -1.13 3.16
C MET A 127 -11.56 -0.95 3.97
N VAL A 128 -10.88 0.18 3.82
CA VAL A 128 -9.66 0.51 4.59
C VAL A 128 -9.99 0.61 6.08
N THR A 129 -11.09 1.30 6.43
CA THR A 129 -11.55 1.45 7.82
C THR A 129 -11.88 0.09 8.44
N GLU A 130 -12.63 -0.76 7.74
CA GLU A 130 -12.99 -2.11 8.19
C GLU A 130 -11.73 -2.94 8.49
N LEU A 131 -10.74 -2.91 7.58
CA LEU A 131 -9.50 -3.67 7.73
C LEU A 131 -8.63 -3.18 8.89
N LEU A 132 -8.47 -1.87 9.04
CA LEU A 132 -7.68 -1.32 10.14
C LEU A 132 -8.34 -1.64 11.50
N GLN A 133 -9.67 -1.55 11.59
CA GLN A 133 -10.41 -1.92 12.80
C GLN A 133 -10.33 -3.41 13.14
N LEU A 134 -10.27 -4.31 12.14
CA LEU A 134 -10.07 -5.73 12.38
C LEU A 134 -8.74 -6.02 13.10
N TYR A 135 -7.74 -5.17 12.91
CA TYR A 135 -6.44 -5.23 13.57
C TYR A 135 -6.37 -4.40 14.87
N GLY A 136 -7.51 -3.92 15.37
CA GLY A 136 -7.61 -3.19 16.64
C GLY A 136 -7.25 -1.70 16.56
N LEU A 137 -7.09 -1.14 15.35
CA LEU A 137 -6.79 0.27 15.14
C LEU A 137 -8.08 1.09 15.09
N SER A 138 -8.10 2.22 15.78
CA SER A 138 -9.29 3.05 15.96
C SER A 138 -9.23 4.33 15.12
N PRO A 139 -10.33 4.70 14.42
CA PRO A 139 -10.42 5.98 13.72
C PRO A 139 -10.24 7.16 14.68
N GLY A 140 -9.47 8.17 14.25
CA GLY A 140 -9.15 9.38 15.02
C GLY A 140 -7.94 9.23 15.96
N GLU A 141 -7.70 8.03 16.50
CA GLU A 141 -6.57 7.74 17.38
C GLU A 141 -5.38 7.17 16.61
N ASP A 142 -5.58 6.06 15.89
CA ASP A 142 -4.53 5.34 15.17
C ASP A 142 -4.51 5.64 13.67
N PHE A 143 -5.63 6.09 13.11
CA PHE A 143 -5.69 6.53 11.71
C PHE A 143 -6.72 7.62 11.45
N GLU A 144 -6.50 8.40 10.39
CA GLU A 144 -7.39 9.48 9.97
C GLU A 144 -7.46 9.55 8.43
N LEU A 145 -8.69 9.65 7.90
CA LEU A 145 -8.95 9.80 6.48
C LEU A 145 -9.25 11.28 6.17
N ARG A 146 -8.31 11.96 5.50
CA ARG A 146 -8.42 13.37 5.07
C ARG A 146 -8.74 13.45 3.58
N ILE A 147 -9.91 12.96 3.20
CA ILE A 147 -10.36 12.85 1.81
C ILE A 147 -11.33 13.99 1.50
N LEU A 148 -10.99 14.83 0.51
CA LEU A 148 -11.78 16.01 0.13
C LEU A 148 -12.63 15.78 -1.11
N GLY A 149 -12.21 14.88 -2.01
CA GLY A 149 -12.90 14.56 -3.25
C GLY A 149 -13.97 13.49 -3.09
N ASP A 150 -14.70 13.26 -4.18
CA ASP A 150 -15.74 12.24 -4.24
C ASP A 150 -15.16 10.82 -4.15
N THR A 151 -15.80 9.97 -3.37
CA THR A 151 -15.42 8.56 -3.18
C THR A 151 -16.32 7.66 -4.03
N PRO A 152 -15.79 6.99 -5.06
CA PRO A 152 -16.60 6.08 -5.87
C PRO A 152 -17.04 4.87 -5.06
N GLU A 153 -18.24 4.41 -5.37
CA GLU A 153 -18.76 3.15 -4.88
C GLU A 153 -18.39 2.01 -5.83
N TYR A 154 -17.87 0.94 -5.25
CA TYR A 154 -17.49 -0.29 -5.92
C TYR A 154 -18.51 -1.38 -5.59
N GLU A 155 -19.25 -1.78 -6.62
CA GLU A 155 -20.26 -2.85 -6.57
C GLU A 155 -19.66 -4.21 -6.17
N TYR A 156 -18.40 -4.47 -6.52
CA TYR A 156 -17.75 -5.76 -6.28
C TYR A 156 -16.23 -5.60 -6.29
N VAL A 157 -15.58 -5.99 -5.20
CA VAL A 157 -14.12 -6.00 -5.04
C VAL A 157 -13.71 -7.28 -4.36
N VAL A 158 -12.62 -7.88 -4.83
CA VAL A 158 -12.06 -9.11 -4.30
C VAL A 158 -10.63 -8.84 -3.83
N GLN A 159 -10.37 -9.10 -2.56
CA GLN A 159 -9.03 -9.35 -2.04
C GLN A 159 -8.69 -10.80 -2.38
N TYR A 160 -7.61 -11.05 -3.12
CA TYR A 160 -7.27 -12.41 -3.55
C TYR A 160 -5.82 -12.76 -3.27
N GLN A 161 -5.62 -13.65 -2.30
CA GLN A 161 -4.33 -14.19 -1.90
C GLN A 161 -3.26 -13.11 -1.68
N GLU A 162 -3.62 -11.98 -1.10
CA GLU A 162 -2.73 -10.84 -0.84
C GLU A 162 -2.81 -10.45 0.63
N SER A 163 -1.80 -9.74 1.13
CA SER A 163 -1.86 -9.22 2.51
C SER A 163 -2.91 -8.13 2.64
N GLU A 164 -3.38 -7.85 3.85
CA GLU A 164 -4.30 -6.72 4.07
C GLU A 164 -3.64 -5.41 3.68
N TRP A 165 -2.34 -5.28 3.94
CA TRP A 165 -1.59 -4.09 3.54
C TRP A 165 -1.45 -3.95 2.02
N ASP A 166 -1.13 -5.02 1.30
CA ASP A 166 -1.05 -4.98 -0.17
C ASP A 166 -2.40 -4.60 -0.79
N PHE A 167 -3.49 -5.15 -0.25
CA PHE A 167 -4.85 -4.82 -0.67
C PHE A 167 -5.17 -3.33 -0.48
N ILE A 168 -4.88 -2.78 0.71
CA ILE A 168 -5.05 -1.35 0.99
C ILE A 168 -4.18 -0.55 0.02
N GLN A 169 -2.89 -0.88 -0.08
CA GLN A 169 -1.91 -0.12 -0.83
C GLN A 169 -2.26 -0.04 -2.32
N ARG A 170 -2.60 -1.15 -2.99
CA ARG A 170 -2.98 -1.10 -4.42
C ARG A 170 -4.20 -0.23 -4.68
N TRP A 171 -5.13 -0.17 -3.74
CA TRP A 171 -6.33 0.67 -3.86
C TRP A 171 -6.05 2.14 -3.59
N LEU A 172 -5.23 2.46 -2.58
CA LEU A 172 -4.75 3.83 -2.38
C LEU A 172 -3.98 4.31 -3.61
N GLU A 173 -3.10 3.46 -4.17
CA GLU A 173 -2.34 3.75 -5.39
C GLU A 173 -3.25 3.96 -6.60
N ARG A 174 -4.28 3.12 -6.78
CA ARG A 174 -5.24 3.21 -7.89
C ARG A 174 -6.09 4.47 -7.84
N GLU A 175 -6.57 4.84 -6.65
CA GLU A 175 -7.43 6.02 -6.43
C GLU A 175 -6.65 7.31 -6.20
N GLY A 176 -5.30 7.25 -6.22
CA GLY A 176 -4.46 8.42 -6.08
C GLY A 176 -4.41 8.99 -4.66
N TYR A 177 -4.79 8.19 -3.67
CA TYR A 177 -4.63 8.48 -2.25
C TYR A 177 -3.19 8.22 -1.84
N PHE A 178 -2.65 9.09 -1.00
CA PHE A 178 -1.32 8.92 -0.41
C PHE A 178 -1.41 8.96 1.10
N TYR A 179 -0.39 8.45 1.76
CA TYR A 179 -0.37 8.41 3.21
C TYR A 179 0.98 8.73 3.82
N TRP A 180 0.96 9.11 5.08
CA TRP A 180 2.12 9.31 5.94
C TRP A 180 1.74 8.99 7.39
N PHE A 181 2.71 9.10 8.29
CA PHE A 181 2.51 8.85 9.72
C PHE A 181 2.75 10.13 10.51
N GLU A 182 1.76 10.53 11.32
CA GLU A 182 1.91 11.56 12.32
C GLU A 182 2.24 10.91 13.67
N HIS A 183 3.12 11.52 14.44
CA HIS A 183 3.55 10.98 15.73
C HIS A 183 3.05 11.88 16.85
N SER A 184 2.27 11.30 17.76
CA SER A 184 1.81 11.94 19.00
C SER A 184 2.30 11.13 20.20
N GLY A 185 2.28 11.71 21.40
CA GLY A 185 2.72 11.01 22.62
C GLY A 185 1.96 9.72 22.96
N SER A 186 0.91 9.37 22.20
CA SER A 186 0.13 8.14 22.34
C SER A 186 0.49 7.04 21.32
N GLY A 187 1.26 7.32 20.27
CA GLY A 187 1.57 6.36 19.20
C GLY A 187 1.82 7.02 17.82
N ASP A 188 2.01 6.19 16.79
CA ASP A 188 1.96 6.64 15.40
C ASP A 188 0.52 6.59 14.87
N LYS A 189 0.15 7.58 14.07
CA LYS A 189 -1.16 7.72 13.45
C LYS A 189 -1.02 7.71 11.94
N LEU A 190 -1.65 6.76 11.26
CA LEU A 190 -1.71 6.69 9.80
C LEU A 190 -2.67 7.77 9.25
N ILE A 191 -2.15 8.71 8.46
CA ILE A 191 -2.96 9.71 7.76
C ILE A 191 -3.07 9.31 6.29
N ILE A 192 -4.29 9.15 5.77
CA ILE A 192 -4.55 8.90 4.35
C ILE A 192 -5.24 10.14 3.77
N ALA A 193 -4.73 10.67 2.66
CA ALA A 193 -5.26 11.87 2.01
C ALA A 193 -5.30 11.75 0.48
N ASP A 194 -6.13 12.57 -0.15
CA ASP A 194 -6.29 12.65 -1.61
C ASP A 194 -5.82 13.99 -2.19
N SER A 195 -5.30 14.89 -1.35
CA SER A 195 -4.96 16.26 -1.75
C SER A 195 -3.79 16.81 -0.94
N ASN A 196 -2.90 17.57 -1.59
CA ASN A 196 -1.83 18.31 -0.92
C ASN A 196 -2.37 19.35 0.09
N ALA A 197 -3.67 19.66 0.07
CA ALA A 197 -4.31 20.52 1.05
C ALA A 197 -4.32 19.91 2.48
N ALA A 198 -4.23 18.59 2.60
CA ALA A 198 -4.16 17.89 3.89
C ALA A 198 -2.77 17.95 4.55
N VAL A 199 -1.74 18.33 3.79
CA VAL A 199 -0.34 18.41 4.24
C VAL A 199 -0.11 19.70 5.02
N THR A 200 0.48 19.57 6.21
CA THR A 200 0.76 20.71 7.10
C THR A 200 2.20 21.18 6.98
N PRO A 201 2.51 22.46 7.29
CA PRO A 201 3.92 22.88 7.40
C PRO A 201 4.66 22.08 8.49
N ILE A 202 5.97 21.91 8.34
CA ILE A 202 6.81 21.43 9.45
C ILE A 202 6.64 22.35 10.67
N LYS A 203 6.83 21.82 11.88
CA LYS A 203 6.72 22.60 13.13
C LYS A 203 7.56 23.87 13.03
N ALA A 204 7.02 25.03 13.45
CA ALA A 204 7.62 26.35 13.22
C ALA A 204 9.05 26.52 13.81
N PRO A 205 9.93 27.32 13.17
CA PRO A 205 9.73 27.98 11.87
C PRO A 205 9.70 26.97 10.70
N SER A 206 8.77 27.17 9.77
CA SER A 206 8.59 26.35 8.56
C SER A 206 9.34 26.88 7.34
N THR A 207 9.89 28.09 7.45
CA THR A 207 10.82 28.68 6.48
C THR A 207 12.24 28.29 6.89
N ILE A 208 13.01 27.76 5.95
CA ILE A 208 14.33 27.17 6.17
C ILE A 208 15.28 27.77 5.15
N SER A 209 16.32 28.45 5.64
CA SER A 209 17.30 29.07 4.75
C SER A 209 18.23 28.03 4.13
N TYR A 210 18.58 28.25 2.86
CA TYR A 210 19.70 27.60 2.21
C TYR A 210 21.02 28.22 2.70
N ARG A 211 22.00 27.38 3.06
CA ARG A 211 23.37 27.83 3.38
C ARG A 211 24.39 26.84 2.82
N GLU A 212 25.46 27.34 2.22
CA GLU A 212 26.54 26.47 1.77
C GLU A 212 27.18 25.73 2.96
N ILE A 213 27.63 24.50 2.73
CA ILE A 213 28.22 23.63 3.76
C ILE A 213 29.42 24.27 4.49
N ASN A 214 30.13 25.18 3.80
CA ASN A 214 31.29 25.90 4.35
C ASN A 214 30.90 27.11 5.23
N ASN A 215 29.60 27.41 5.35
CA ASN A 215 29.06 28.55 6.08
C ASN A 215 27.92 28.12 7.04
N LEU A 216 28.04 26.91 7.60
CA LEU A 216 27.11 26.40 8.60
C LEU A 216 27.39 27.07 9.96
N GLY A 217 26.42 27.84 10.45
CA GLY A 217 26.40 28.32 11.83
C GLY A 217 25.68 27.31 12.73
N ALA A 218 26.13 27.17 13.98
CA ALA A 218 25.65 26.12 14.89
C ALA A 218 24.18 26.26 15.36
N ASP A 219 23.57 27.45 15.21
CA ASP A 219 22.33 27.79 15.93
C ASP A 219 21.04 27.65 15.11
N VAL A 220 21.10 27.49 13.78
CA VAL A 220 19.90 27.48 12.91
C VAL A 220 19.98 26.33 11.91
N SER A 221 19.00 25.41 11.98
CA SER A 221 18.88 24.34 11.00
C SER A 221 18.70 24.89 9.57
N THR A 222 19.39 24.30 8.61
CA THR A 222 19.50 24.79 7.24
C THR A 222 19.41 23.66 6.22
N VAL A 223 19.11 24.02 4.97
CA VAL A 223 19.34 23.15 3.82
C VAL A 223 20.70 23.54 3.22
N PHE A 224 21.59 22.57 3.02
CA PHE A 224 22.97 22.86 2.59
C PHE A 224 23.41 22.09 1.34
N SER A 225 22.51 21.29 0.77
CA SER A 225 22.65 20.72 -0.56
C SER A 225 21.28 20.74 -1.22
N TRP A 226 21.23 21.10 -2.50
CA TRP A 226 19.99 21.22 -3.26
C TRP A 226 20.26 20.83 -4.71
N ASN A 227 19.62 19.77 -5.20
CA ASN A 227 19.84 19.23 -6.54
C ASN A 227 18.50 19.08 -7.24
N LEU A 228 18.29 19.82 -8.33
CA LEU A 228 17.15 19.63 -9.22
C LEU A 228 17.41 18.46 -10.17
N HIS A 229 16.51 17.49 -10.17
CA HIS A 229 16.38 16.51 -11.23
C HIS A 229 15.15 16.84 -12.08
N GLN A 230 15.35 16.98 -13.39
CA GLN A 230 14.26 17.23 -14.32
C GLN A 230 14.29 16.22 -15.46
N ARG A 231 13.17 15.56 -15.72
CA ARG A 231 13.02 14.62 -16.84
C ARG A 231 11.81 14.94 -17.71
N ARG A 232 11.83 14.43 -18.94
CA ARG A 232 10.67 14.49 -19.83
C ARG A 232 9.59 13.53 -19.34
N VAL A 233 8.34 13.96 -19.43
CA VAL A 233 7.14 13.17 -19.10
C VAL A 233 6.27 13.06 -20.35
N PRO A 234 5.27 12.16 -20.38
CA PRO A 234 4.34 12.11 -21.50
C PRO A 234 3.56 13.44 -21.63
N ALA A 235 3.07 13.76 -22.83
CA ALA A 235 2.25 14.97 -23.00
C ALA A 235 0.81 14.74 -22.50
N LYS A 236 0.29 13.52 -22.70
CA LYS A 236 -1.10 13.12 -22.40
C LYS A 236 -1.18 11.70 -21.87
N VAL A 237 -2.28 11.41 -21.19
CA VAL A 237 -2.76 10.05 -20.87
C VAL A 237 -4.04 9.77 -21.67
N ALA A 238 -4.22 8.53 -22.09
CA ALA A 238 -5.49 7.99 -22.56
C ALA A 238 -5.85 6.72 -21.79
N VAL A 239 -7.10 6.60 -21.33
CA VAL A 239 -7.62 5.43 -20.62
C VAL A 239 -8.79 4.83 -21.39
N PHE A 240 -8.86 3.50 -21.41
CA PHE A 240 -9.80 2.71 -22.21
C PHE A 240 -10.41 1.58 -21.38
N ASP A 241 -11.70 1.29 -21.59
CA ASP A 241 -12.34 0.09 -21.04
C ASP A 241 -13.54 -0.36 -21.89
N TYR A 242 -14.28 -1.36 -21.41
CA TYR A 242 -15.52 -1.84 -21.99
C TYR A 242 -16.53 -2.18 -20.89
N ASN A 243 -17.75 -1.64 -21.02
CA ASN A 243 -18.87 -1.94 -20.14
C ASN A 243 -19.98 -2.62 -20.95
N TYR A 244 -20.21 -3.91 -20.67
CA TYR A 244 -21.25 -4.67 -21.37
C TYR A 244 -22.68 -4.18 -21.10
N ARG A 245 -22.90 -3.36 -20.06
CA ARG A 245 -24.22 -2.77 -19.76
C ARG A 245 -24.54 -1.60 -20.69
N THR A 246 -23.51 -0.96 -21.26
CA THR A 246 -23.61 0.14 -22.22
C THR A 246 -22.68 -0.12 -23.42
N PRO A 247 -22.87 -1.24 -24.16
CA PRO A 247 -21.87 -1.74 -25.11
C PRO A 247 -21.61 -0.83 -26.31
N SER A 248 -22.54 0.09 -26.61
CA SER A 248 -22.42 1.07 -27.69
C SER A 248 -21.71 2.36 -27.28
N GLU A 249 -21.45 2.56 -25.98
CA GLU A 249 -20.77 3.75 -25.46
C GLU A 249 -19.25 3.53 -25.44
N PRO A 250 -18.46 4.31 -26.19
CA PRO A 250 -17.01 4.22 -26.12
C PRO A 250 -16.52 4.68 -24.75
N LEU A 251 -15.96 3.76 -23.97
CA LEU A 251 -15.30 4.08 -22.71
C LEU A 251 -13.86 4.49 -22.97
N VAL A 252 -13.70 5.76 -23.35
CA VAL A 252 -12.41 6.39 -23.60
C VAL A 252 -12.36 7.76 -22.92
N ALA A 253 -11.28 8.05 -22.21
CA ALA A 253 -11.03 9.37 -21.65
C ALA A 253 -9.54 9.75 -21.76
N THR A 254 -9.26 11.05 -21.79
CA THR A 254 -7.89 11.58 -21.89
C THR A 254 -7.60 12.61 -20.82
N GLY A 255 -6.35 12.68 -20.36
CA GLY A 255 -5.85 13.69 -19.43
C GLY A 255 -4.58 14.36 -19.96
N GLU A 256 -4.39 15.63 -19.64
CA GLU A 256 -3.20 16.39 -20.01
C GLU A 256 -2.16 16.35 -18.88
N ILE A 257 -0.89 16.11 -19.23
CA ILE A 257 0.24 16.09 -18.27
C ILE A 257 1.07 17.37 -18.43
N ASP A 258 1.78 17.50 -19.57
CA ASP A 258 2.55 18.69 -19.96
C ASP A 258 2.51 18.79 -21.48
N VAL A 259 1.44 19.34 -22.05
CA VAL A 259 1.19 19.37 -23.51
C VAL A 259 2.29 20.14 -24.27
N GLN A 260 2.95 21.10 -23.61
CA GLN A 260 3.94 21.95 -24.25
C GLN A 260 5.33 21.30 -24.31
N ARG A 261 5.73 20.55 -23.27
CA ARG A 261 7.09 20.03 -23.11
C ARG A 261 7.17 18.50 -23.12
N GLY A 262 6.05 17.84 -22.88
CA GLY A 262 5.95 16.38 -22.85
C GLY A 262 5.97 15.75 -24.24
N LEU A 263 6.04 14.42 -24.28
CA LEU A 263 6.12 13.65 -25.52
C LEU A 263 5.04 12.57 -25.59
N GLY A 264 4.33 12.49 -26.72
CA GLY A 264 3.40 11.40 -26.98
C GLY A 264 2.26 11.23 -25.98
N THR A 265 1.60 10.08 -26.06
CA THR A 265 0.48 9.70 -25.20
C THR A 265 0.75 8.34 -24.60
N VAL A 266 0.61 8.22 -23.27
CA VAL A 266 0.62 6.92 -22.59
C VAL A 266 -0.81 6.38 -22.48
N CYS A 267 -1.00 5.09 -22.75
CA CYS A 267 -2.31 4.45 -22.81
C CYS A 267 -2.47 3.40 -21.70
N TYR A 268 -3.64 3.38 -21.05
CA TYR A 268 -4.03 2.37 -20.06
C TYR A 268 -5.35 1.70 -20.49
N TYR A 269 -5.41 0.37 -20.43
CA TYR A 269 -6.63 -0.40 -20.67
C TYR A 269 -6.97 -1.23 -19.44
N GLY A 270 -8.25 -1.41 -19.12
CA GLY A 270 -8.70 -2.23 -18.00
C GLY A 270 -8.68 -1.52 -16.65
N GLU A 271 -8.80 -0.19 -16.64
CA GLU A 271 -8.87 0.64 -15.43
C GLU A 271 -10.25 0.58 -14.73
N HIS A 272 -11.14 -0.31 -15.17
CA HIS A 272 -12.43 -0.73 -14.60
C HIS A 272 -13.40 0.42 -14.28
N PHE A 273 -13.37 1.49 -15.08
CA PHE A 273 -14.34 2.58 -14.98
C PHE A 273 -15.63 2.26 -15.75
N LYS A 274 -16.78 2.67 -15.23
CA LYS A 274 -18.11 2.27 -15.75
C LYS A 274 -18.69 3.23 -16.78
N ASP A 275 -18.26 4.50 -16.74
CA ASP A 275 -18.80 5.60 -17.54
C ASP A 275 -17.74 6.67 -17.84
N SER A 276 -18.10 7.64 -18.69
CA SER A 276 -17.20 8.74 -19.10
C SER A 276 -16.75 9.63 -17.94
N GLY A 277 -17.59 9.82 -16.91
CA GLY A 277 -17.26 10.64 -15.74
C GLY A 277 -16.14 9.99 -14.93
N GLN A 278 -16.28 8.70 -14.63
CA GLN A 278 -15.22 7.91 -13.98
C GLN A 278 -13.95 7.85 -14.83
N GLY A 279 -14.07 7.68 -16.16
CA GLY A 279 -12.92 7.67 -17.06
C GLY A 279 -12.12 8.98 -17.03
N LYS A 280 -12.79 10.14 -17.01
CA LYS A 280 -12.12 11.45 -16.88
C LYS A 280 -11.38 11.59 -15.55
N ARG A 281 -11.98 11.10 -14.47
CA ARG A 281 -11.35 11.09 -13.13
C ARG A 281 -10.08 10.24 -13.13
N VAL A 282 -10.15 9.00 -13.63
CA VAL A 282 -8.98 8.12 -13.74
C VAL A 282 -7.89 8.75 -14.60
N ALA A 283 -8.25 9.29 -15.78
CA ALA A 283 -7.28 9.95 -16.66
C ALA A 283 -6.57 11.13 -15.99
N LYS A 284 -7.29 11.93 -15.19
CA LYS A 284 -6.72 13.01 -14.38
C LYS A 284 -5.74 12.48 -13.33
N LEU A 285 -6.13 11.46 -12.56
CA LEU A 285 -5.25 10.86 -11.53
C LEU A 285 -3.95 10.32 -12.13
N ARG A 286 -4.04 9.61 -13.26
CA ARG A 286 -2.86 9.10 -13.98
C ARG A 286 -2.00 10.25 -14.51
N ALA A 287 -2.60 11.33 -15.00
CA ALA A 287 -1.86 12.48 -15.50
C ALA A 287 -1.10 13.24 -14.38
N GLU A 288 -1.75 13.49 -13.25
CA GLU A 288 -1.14 14.12 -12.06
C GLU A 288 0.05 13.29 -11.54
N ARG A 289 -0.07 11.96 -11.56
CA ARG A 289 1.01 11.05 -11.20
C ARG A 289 2.22 11.18 -12.12
N HIS A 290 2.02 11.15 -13.44
CA HIS A 290 3.12 11.40 -14.39
C HIS A 290 3.76 12.78 -14.20
N LEU A 291 2.99 13.78 -13.77
CA LEU A 291 3.53 15.12 -13.54
C LEU A 291 4.46 15.19 -12.32
N CYS A 292 4.21 14.41 -11.26
CA CYS A 292 5.05 14.31 -10.06
C CYS A 292 6.51 13.95 -10.41
N GLU A 293 6.68 13.18 -11.47
CA GLU A 293 7.95 12.66 -11.94
C GLU A 293 8.80 13.69 -12.69
N ARG A 294 8.22 14.84 -13.07
CA ARG A 294 8.85 15.82 -13.98
C ARG A 294 9.99 16.60 -13.34
N ARG A 295 9.74 17.16 -12.14
CA ARG A 295 10.68 18.01 -11.39
C ARG A 295 10.72 17.54 -9.95
N THR A 296 11.83 16.91 -9.58
CA THR A 296 12.09 16.43 -8.23
C THR A 296 13.38 17.04 -7.71
N TYR A 297 13.48 17.17 -6.40
CA TYR A 297 14.65 17.74 -5.73
C TYR A 297 15.24 16.72 -4.78
N THR A 298 16.56 16.60 -4.74
CA THR A 298 17.28 15.86 -3.70
C THR A 298 18.16 16.82 -2.92
N ALA A 299 18.05 16.80 -1.60
CA ALA A 299 18.66 17.80 -0.74
C ALA A 299 19.20 17.19 0.56
N ARG A 300 20.04 17.95 1.28
CA ARG A 300 20.58 17.59 2.61
C ARG A 300 20.29 18.69 3.63
N THR A 301 19.98 18.30 4.85
CA THR A 301 19.66 19.20 5.98
C THR A 301 20.13 18.62 7.31
N ASP A 302 20.31 19.49 8.29
CA ASP A 302 20.54 19.18 9.71
C ASP A 302 19.25 19.40 10.54
N CYS A 303 18.10 19.61 9.89
CA CYS A 303 16.84 19.88 10.57
C CYS A 303 16.11 18.57 10.98
N PRO A 304 16.00 18.26 12.28
CA PRO A 304 15.33 17.03 12.76
C PRO A 304 13.80 17.04 12.61
N ARG A 305 13.23 18.21 12.28
CA ARG A 305 11.79 18.42 12.12
C ARG A 305 11.27 18.05 10.73
N PHE A 306 12.16 17.84 9.76
CA PHE A 306 11.77 17.46 8.41
C PHE A 306 11.23 16.03 8.46
N ARG A 307 10.05 15.81 7.90
CA ARG A 307 9.38 14.51 7.84
C ARG A 307 8.51 14.48 6.58
N VAL A 308 8.18 13.28 6.10
CA VAL A 308 7.19 13.16 5.02
C VAL A 308 5.80 13.57 5.49
N GLY A 309 4.92 13.95 4.56
CA GLY A 309 3.59 14.45 4.92
C GLY A 309 3.59 15.89 5.43
N HIS A 310 4.72 16.59 5.30
CA HIS A 310 4.87 17.99 5.62
C HIS A 310 5.46 18.81 4.48
N ARG A 311 5.21 20.12 4.52
CA ARG A 311 5.81 21.12 3.62
C ARG A 311 6.73 22.09 4.36
N PHE A 312 7.66 22.69 3.63
CA PHE A 312 8.52 23.76 4.11
C PHE A 312 8.67 24.83 3.03
N GLU A 313 9.16 26.00 3.41
CA GLU A 313 9.51 27.08 2.49
C GLU A 313 11.03 27.24 2.46
N LEU A 314 11.63 27.11 1.28
CA LEU A 314 13.06 27.37 1.07
C LEU A 314 13.27 28.86 0.79
N GLU A 315 14.26 29.47 1.42
CA GLU A 315 14.65 30.85 1.18
C GLU A 315 16.18 30.99 1.07
N ASN A 316 16.63 32.13 0.55
CA ASN A 316 18.05 32.48 0.46
C ASN A 316 18.88 31.48 -0.37
N HIS A 317 18.25 30.77 -1.31
CA HIS A 317 19.01 30.02 -2.30
C HIS A 317 19.73 31.00 -3.24
N HIS A 318 20.97 30.67 -3.63
CA HIS A 318 21.78 31.56 -4.50
C HIS A 318 21.14 31.79 -5.88
N ASP A 319 20.34 30.83 -6.34
CA ASP A 319 19.38 30.98 -7.43
C ASP A 319 17.96 31.11 -6.85
N ALA A 320 17.40 32.31 -6.89
CA ALA A 320 16.09 32.65 -6.36
C ALA A 320 14.92 31.91 -7.04
N SER A 321 15.13 31.28 -8.21
CA SER A 321 14.11 30.43 -8.85
C SER A 321 13.83 29.14 -8.08
N HIS A 322 14.69 28.80 -7.11
CA HIS A 322 14.51 27.70 -6.18
C HIS A 322 13.86 28.10 -4.86
N ASP A 323 13.71 29.39 -4.55
CA ASP A 323 13.00 29.82 -3.35
C ASP A 323 11.49 29.54 -3.48
N GLY A 324 10.86 29.14 -2.38
CA GLY A 324 9.43 28.87 -2.33
C GLY A 324 9.03 27.57 -1.63
N PRO A 325 7.75 27.16 -1.77
CA PRO A 325 7.18 26.04 -1.02
C PRO A 325 7.46 24.68 -1.67
N TYR A 326 7.89 23.72 -0.84
CA TYR A 326 8.15 22.35 -1.26
C TYR A 326 7.49 21.35 -0.32
N MET A 327 7.04 20.23 -0.88
CA MET A 327 6.55 19.09 -0.12
C MET A 327 7.63 18.01 -0.03
N ILE A 328 7.87 17.50 1.17
CA ILE A 328 8.83 16.42 1.41
C ILE A 328 8.17 15.09 1.05
N THR A 329 8.73 14.38 0.06
CA THR A 329 8.18 13.11 -0.45
C THR A 329 8.93 11.89 0.06
N ALA A 330 10.20 12.04 0.44
CA ALA A 330 10.99 11.00 1.10
C ALA A 330 12.07 11.65 1.97
N ILE A 331 12.50 10.97 3.04
CA ILE A 331 13.62 11.41 3.87
C ILE A 331 14.35 10.21 4.47
N GLU A 332 15.66 10.31 4.53
CA GLU A 332 16.56 9.40 5.24
C GLU A 332 17.20 10.14 6.41
N HIS A 333 16.94 9.67 7.63
CA HIS A 333 17.46 10.22 8.88
C HIS A 333 18.72 9.50 9.31
N ARG A 334 19.70 10.23 9.84
CA ARG A 334 20.90 9.67 10.46
C ARG A 334 21.21 10.42 11.75
N ALA A 335 21.40 9.68 12.84
CA ALA A 335 21.84 10.24 14.11
C ALA A 335 22.62 9.19 14.92
N GLY A 336 23.49 9.67 15.81
CA GLY A 336 24.35 8.82 16.63
C GLY A 336 25.66 8.41 15.96
N TYR A 337 26.32 7.41 16.54
CA TYR A 337 27.66 6.97 16.15
C TYR A 337 27.62 6.16 14.85
N PRO A 338 28.47 6.48 13.85
CA PRO A 338 28.68 5.59 12.71
C PRO A 338 29.40 4.34 13.22
N VAL A 339 28.68 3.23 13.38
CA VAL A 339 29.31 1.95 13.69
C VAL A 339 30.01 1.45 12.42
N ARG A 340 31.32 1.73 12.29
CA ARG A 340 32.19 1.18 11.23
C ARG A 340 32.14 -0.35 11.14
N GLU A 341 31.67 -1.04 12.19
CA GLU A 341 31.67 -2.50 12.35
C GLU A 341 30.47 -3.23 11.71
N LEU A 342 29.47 -2.53 11.14
CA LEU A 342 28.37 -3.20 10.41
C LEU A 342 28.75 -3.59 8.97
N GLN A 343 29.96 -3.27 8.52
CA GLN A 343 30.52 -3.84 7.28
C GLN A 343 30.76 -5.34 7.45
N GLY A 344 29.76 -6.14 7.08
CA GLY A 344 29.85 -7.61 7.02
C GLY A 344 28.79 -8.36 7.82
N LEU A 345 27.98 -7.67 8.65
CA LEU A 345 27.00 -8.30 9.54
C LEU A 345 25.54 -8.04 9.15
N VAL A 346 25.26 -7.13 8.22
CA VAL A 346 23.87 -6.90 7.74
C VAL A 346 23.61 -7.80 6.53
N PRO A 347 22.76 -8.83 6.62
CA PRO A 347 22.30 -9.55 5.44
C PRO A 347 21.45 -8.58 4.60
N THR A 348 21.85 -8.33 3.36
CA THR A 348 21.09 -7.50 2.42
C THR A 348 19.89 -8.28 1.89
N THR A 349 18.81 -8.37 2.67
CA THR A 349 17.57 -9.05 2.23
C THR A 349 16.74 -8.19 1.27
N SER A 350 17.01 -6.88 1.17
CA SER A 350 16.20 -5.91 0.40
C SER A 350 16.89 -5.27 -0.81
N GLY A 351 18.07 -5.73 -1.23
CA GLY A 351 18.80 -5.15 -2.38
C GLY A 351 19.30 -3.72 -2.19
N ALA A 352 18.97 -3.06 -1.07
CA ALA A 352 19.53 -1.78 -0.68
C ALA A 352 20.95 -2.00 -0.12
N ARG A 353 21.97 -1.57 -0.87
CA ARG A 353 23.33 -1.47 -0.30
C ARG A 353 23.31 -0.41 0.80
N PRO A 354 23.89 -0.66 1.99
CA PRO A 354 24.30 0.43 2.85
C PRO A 354 25.15 1.39 2.02
N PHE A 355 24.83 2.68 2.01
CA PHE A 355 25.71 3.67 1.41
C PHE A 355 27.01 3.66 2.22
N VAL A 356 28.01 2.91 1.70
CA VAL A 356 29.38 2.93 2.19
C VAL A 356 29.89 4.34 1.95
N HIS A 357 30.28 5.02 3.03
CA HIS A 357 31.13 6.21 2.90
C HIS A 357 32.34 5.79 2.06
N SER A 358 32.47 6.36 0.85
CA SER A 358 33.73 6.27 0.14
C SER A 358 34.79 6.92 1.03
N GLU A 359 35.97 6.31 1.10
CA GLU A 359 37.13 6.74 1.91
C GLU A 359 37.62 8.18 1.65
N ARG A 360 36.91 8.94 0.80
CA ARG A 360 37.20 10.31 0.38
C ARG A 360 36.31 11.39 1.00
N ASP A 361 35.34 11.03 1.84
CA ASP A 361 34.65 12.01 2.70
C ASP A 361 35.41 12.07 4.03
N ASP A 362 36.24 13.10 4.15
CA ASP A 362 37.46 13.19 4.95
C ASP A 362 37.38 12.96 6.47
N ALA A 363 38.50 12.40 6.95
CA ALA A 363 39.19 12.66 8.20
C ALA A 363 38.70 13.89 9.02
N GLY A 364 37.84 13.61 9.99
CA GLY A 364 37.49 14.50 11.09
C GLY A 364 36.55 13.75 12.02
N GLU A 365 36.71 13.90 13.33
CA GLU A 365 35.82 13.29 14.34
C GLU A 365 34.35 13.54 13.96
N MET A 366 33.67 12.52 13.45
CA MET A 366 32.25 12.62 13.06
C MET A 366 31.41 12.71 14.33
N SER A 367 31.06 13.94 14.69
CA SER A 367 30.24 14.30 15.84
C SER A 367 28.87 13.64 15.83
N GLU A 368 28.29 13.46 17.02
CA GLU A 368 26.96 12.94 17.39
C GLU A 368 25.76 13.71 16.79
N GLN A 369 25.93 14.40 15.66
CA GLN A 369 24.99 15.35 15.09
C GLN A 369 24.03 14.68 14.11
N TYR A 370 22.76 15.11 14.19
CA TYR A 370 21.72 14.68 13.27
C TYR A 370 21.99 15.21 11.86
N SER A 371 21.73 14.38 10.84
CA SER A 371 21.68 14.80 9.44
C SER A 371 20.61 14.02 8.69
N ALA A 372 20.09 14.61 7.62
CA ALA A 372 19.14 13.94 6.75
C ALA A 372 19.37 14.27 5.27
N ARG A 373 19.01 13.30 4.42
CA ARG A 373 18.86 13.47 2.98
C ARG A 373 17.38 13.35 2.64
N PHE A 374 16.82 14.27 1.87
CA PHE A 374 15.40 14.22 1.53
C PHE A 374 15.14 14.43 0.04
N GLU A 375 14.00 13.95 -0.41
CA GLU A 375 13.40 14.21 -1.71
C GLU A 375 12.20 15.15 -1.54
N ALA A 376 12.02 16.06 -2.49
CA ALA A 376 10.89 16.98 -2.51
C ALA A 376 10.36 17.26 -3.91
N ILE A 377 9.11 17.71 -3.98
CA ILE A 377 8.50 18.29 -5.18
C ILE A 377 7.95 19.68 -4.88
N PRO A 378 7.78 20.56 -5.89
CA PRO A 378 7.09 21.83 -5.69
C PRO A 378 5.68 21.60 -5.12
N TYR A 379 5.28 22.39 -4.12
CA TYR A 379 4.03 22.14 -3.39
C TYR A 379 2.77 22.21 -4.28
N GLU A 380 2.81 23.02 -5.35
CA GLU A 380 1.72 23.16 -6.31
C GLU A 380 1.49 21.91 -7.18
N VAL A 381 2.46 20.99 -7.24
CA VAL A 381 2.30 19.73 -7.96
C VAL A 381 1.55 18.75 -7.06
N GLN A 382 0.29 18.47 -7.42
CA GLN A 382 -0.54 17.52 -6.70
C GLN A 382 0.12 16.14 -6.69
N PHE A 383 0.46 15.65 -5.50
CA PHE A 383 1.10 14.35 -5.37
C PHE A 383 0.11 13.22 -5.63
N ARG A 384 0.58 12.21 -6.36
CA ARG A 384 -0.07 10.92 -6.53
C ARG A 384 0.98 9.84 -6.35
N PRO A 385 0.68 8.77 -5.60
CA PRO A 385 1.63 7.68 -5.42
C PRO A 385 1.92 6.94 -6.73
N GLU A 386 3.10 6.34 -6.78
CA GLU A 386 3.37 5.29 -7.76
C GLU A 386 2.51 4.05 -7.46
N MET A 387 2.09 3.36 -8.53
CA MET A 387 1.31 2.12 -8.57
C MET A 387 2.34 1.03 -8.78
N VAL A 388 2.90 0.58 -7.68
CA VAL A 388 3.94 -0.45 -7.65
C VAL A 388 3.40 -1.75 -7.07
N THR A 389 2.35 -1.67 -6.24
CA THR A 389 1.73 -2.86 -5.67
C THR A 389 1.00 -3.60 -6.78
N PRO A 390 1.36 -4.87 -7.05
CA PRO A 390 0.74 -5.63 -8.12
C PRO A 390 -0.77 -5.76 -7.90
N TRP A 391 -1.53 -5.61 -8.99
CA TRP A 391 -2.94 -6.01 -8.96
C TRP A 391 -3.01 -7.55 -8.89
N PRO A 392 -3.82 -8.16 -8.01
CA PRO A 392 -3.95 -9.60 -7.95
C PRO A 392 -4.53 -10.13 -9.26
N SER A 393 -4.13 -11.34 -9.66
CA SER A 393 -4.56 -11.95 -10.91
C SER A 393 -4.91 -13.43 -10.73
N ILE A 394 -6.02 -13.86 -11.33
CA ILE A 394 -6.42 -15.27 -11.45
C ILE A 394 -6.24 -15.68 -12.90
N HIS A 395 -5.14 -16.38 -13.19
CA HIS A 395 -4.77 -16.75 -14.57
C HIS A 395 -5.63 -17.86 -15.19
N GLY A 396 -6.29 -18.68 -14.36
CA GLY A 396 -7.07 -19.83 -14.78
C GLY A 396 -8.56 -19.64 -14.55
N VAL A 397 -9.21 -20.73 -14.18
CA VAL A 397 -10.61 -20.73 -13.75
C VAL A 397 -10.73 -21.06 -12.26
N MET A 398 -11.81 -20.62 -11.65
CA MET A 398 -12.18 -20.93 -10.27
C MET A 398 -13.55 -21.60 -10.23
N HIS A 399 -13.68 -22.70 -9.48
CA HIS A 399 -15.00 -23.28 -9.23
C HIS A 399 -15.80 -22.37 -8.30
N ALA A 400 -17.11 -22.27 -8.52
CA ALA A 400 -18.04 -21.57 -7.68
C ALA A 400 -19.40 -22.28 -7.71
N HIS A 401 -20.29 -21.92 -6.78
CA HIS A 401 -21.63 -22.48 -6.74
C HIS A 401 -22.68 -21.41 -7.00
N VAL A 402 -23.66 -21.71 -7.84
CA VAL A 402 -24.79 -20.80 -8.09
C VAL A 402 -25.58 -20.59 -6.80
N ALA A 403 -25.72 -19.34 -6.38
CA ALA A 403 -26.45 -18.95 -5.18
C ALA A 403 -27.82 -18.40 -5.55
N SER A 404 -28.82 -18.64 -4.70
CA SER A 404 -30.18 -18.16 -4.89
C SER A 404 -30.96 -18.11 -3.57
N ASP A 405 -31.85 -17.12 -3.44
CA ASP A 405 -32.82 -16.99 -2.35
C ASP A 405 -34.17 -17.65 -2.66
N THR A 406 -34.34 -18.18 -3.87
CA THR A 406 -35.56 -18.89 -4.27
C THR A 406 -35.77 -20.17 -3.44
N SER A 407 -37.05 -20.51 -3.22
CA SER A 407 -37.47 -21.76 -2.57
C SER A 407 -37.49 -22.96 -3.52
N GLY A 408 -37.57 -22.73 -4.84
CA GLY A 408 -37.51 -23.78 -5.86
C GLY A 408 -36.08 -24.13 -6.29
N ASP A 409 -35.96 -25.14 -7.17
CA ASP A 409 -34.66 -25.67 -7.60
C ASP A 409 -33.90 -24.72 -8.53
N TYR A 410 -34.60 -23.92 -9.32
CA TYR A 410 -33.98 -22.95 -10.23
C TYR A 410 -33.40 -21.75 -9.49
N ALA A 411 -32.23 -21.30 -9.94
CA ALA A 411 -31.62 -20.10 -9.41
C ALA A 411 -32.36 -18.84 -9.89
N GLN A 412 -32.34 -17.80 -9.06
CA GLN A 412 -32.76 -16.47 -9.49
C GLN A 412 -31.81 -15.96 -10.57
N ILE A 413 -32.37 -15.48 -11.67
CA ILE A 413 -31.67 -14.74 -12.72
C ILE A 413 -32.26 -13.34 -12.84
N ASP A 414 -31.45 -12.39 -13.30
CA ASP A 414 -31.94 -11.04 -13.58
C ASP A 414 -32.42 -10.88 -15.03
N GLU A 415 -32.82 -9.65 -15.39
CA GLU A 415 -33.33 -9.29 -16.73
C GLU A 415 -32.33 -9.56 -17.87
N GLN A 416 -31.05 -9.82 -17.54
CA GLN A 416 -29.98 -10.12 -18.49
C GLN A 416 -29.53 -11.59 -18.42
N GLY A 417 -30.22 -12.44 -17.66
CA GLY A 417 -29.87 -13.85 -17.50
C GLY A 417 -28.58 -14.10 -16.71
N ARG A 418 -28.18 -13.15 -15.86
CA ARG A 418 -26.98 -13.26 -15.01
C ARG A 418 -27.31 -14.02 -13.73
N TYR A 419 -26.28 -14.56 -13.08
CA TYR A 419 -26.40 -15.34 -11.85
C TYR A 419 -25.64 -14.70 -10.69
N LYS A 420 -26.03 -15.06 -9.47
CA LYS A 420 -25.23 -14.87 -8.26
C LYS A 420 -24.45 -16.14 -8.00
N VAL A 421 -23.17 -16.03 -7.62
CA VAL A 421 -22.32 -17.18 -7.30
C VAL A 421 -21.61 -17.01 -5.96
N LYS A 422 -21.48 -18.09 -5.21
CA LYS A 422 -20.69 -18.14 -3.99
C LYS A 422 -19.29 -18.65 -4.32
N LEU A 423 -18.28 -17.86 -4.01
CA LEU A 423 -16.87 -18.25 -4.13
C LEU A 423 -16.47 -19.24 -3.03
N PRO A 424 -15.52 -20.14 -3.28
CA PRO A 424 -15.17 -21.21 -2.35
C PRO A 424 -14.48 -20.69 -1.08
N PHE A 425 -13.82 -19.53 -1.16
CA PHE A 425 -13.19 -18.87 -0.03
C PHE A 425 -14.09 -17.83 0.66
N ASP A 426 -15.33 -17.62 0.19
CA ASP A 426 -16.24 -16.68 0.85
C ASP A 426 -16.78 -17.25 2.16
N VAL A 427 -16.09 -16.90 3.24
CA VAL A 427 -16.41 -17.27 4.63
C VAL A 427 -17.17 -16.19 5.40
N SER A 428 -17.63 -15.13 4.73
CA SER A 428 -18.34 -13.99 5.36
C SER A 428 -19.67 -14.36 6.02
N GLY A 429 -20.13 -15.61 5.89
CA GLY A 429 -21.45 -16.05 6.36
C GLY A 429 -22.61 -15.49 5.52
N ARG A 430 -22.35 -14.66 4.50
CA ARG A 430 -23.37 -14.22 3.56
C ARG A 430 -23.92 -15.41 2.79
N THR A 431 -25.22 -15.35 2.55
CA THR A 431 -25.99 -16.40 1.87
C THR A 431 -26.90 -15.76 0.82
N GLY A 432 -27.39 -16.60 -0.09
CA GLY A 432 -28.40 -16.15 -1.04
C GLY A 432 -27.85 -15.18 -2.08
N THR A 433 -28.61 -14.14 -2.38
CA THR A 433 -28.27 -13.10 -3.36
C THR A 433 -27.18 -12.13 -2.91
N ARG A 434 -26.76 -12.20 -1.64
CA ARG A 434 -25.76 -11.30 -1.03
C ARG A 434 -24.31 -11.79 -1.15
N VAL A 435 -24.05 -12.91 -1.82
CA VAL A 435 -22.69 -13.50 -1.91
C VAL A 435 -21.81 -12.89 -3.00
N SER A 436 -22.41 -12.27 -4.02
CA SER A 436 -21.68 -11.62 -5.11
C SER A 436 -22.58 -10.67 -5.89
N ARG A 437 -22.00 -9.90 -6.82
CA ARG A 437 -22.77 -9.16 -7.83
C ARG A 437 -23.39 -10.10 -8.88
N TRP A 438 -24.20 -9.55 -9.79
CA TRP A 438 -24.68 -10.30 -10.96
C TRP A 438 -23.55 -10.59 -11.95
N ILE A 439 -23.34 -11.87 -12.26
CA ILE A 439 -22.25 -12.37 -13.10
C ILE A 439 -22.81 -12.97 -14.39
N ARG A 440 -22.25 -12.55 -15.53
CA ARG A 440 -22.63 -13.06 -16.85
C ARG A 440 -22.22 -14.52 -17.00
N MET A 441 -23.02 -15.29 -17.74
CA MET A 441 -22.69 -16.63 -18.18
C MET A 441 -22.45 -16.63 -19.69
N ALA A 442 -21.30 -17.14 -20.11
CA ALA A 442 -20.99 -17.40 -21.51
C ALA A 442 -22.03 -18.39 -22.07
N GLN A 443 -22.61 -18.05 -23.22
CA GLN A 443 -23.56 -18.91 -23.92
C GLN A 443 -22.89 -19.45 -25.21
N PRO A 444 -23.18 -20.70 -25.62
CA PRO A 444 -22.68 -21.25 -26.89
C PRO A 444 -23.11 -20.43 -28.11
N TYR A 445 -24.29 -19.80 -28.06
CA TYR A 445 -24.85 -18.99 -29.13
C TYR A 445 -25.69 -17.85 -28.54
N SER A 446 -25.47 -16.62 -28.99
CA SER A 446 -26.20 -15.44 -28.50
C SER A 446 -26.18 -14.30 -29.52
N GLY A 447 -27.25 -13.52 -29.58
CA GLY A 447 -27.35 -12.28 -30.33
C GLY A 447 -28.66 -11.54 -30.06
N SER A 448 -29.00 -10.58 -30.91
CA SER A 448 -30.17 -9.72 -30.71
C SER A 448 -31.48 -10.50 -30.87
N GLY A 449 -32.07 -10.94 -29.75
CA GLY A 449 -33.36 -11.64 -29.71
C GLY A 449 -33.28 -13.14 -30.02
N TYR A 450 -32.08 -13.73 -30.04
CA TYR A 450 -31.87 -15.16 -30.27
C TYR A 450 -30.67 -15.68 -29.45
N GLY A 451 -30.62 -16.99 -29.21
CA GLY A 451 -29.50 -17.64 -28.55
C GLY A 451 -29.88 -18.97 -27.91
N THR A 452 -28.96 -19.50 -27.11
CA THR A 452 -29.15 -20.67 -26.27
C THR A 452 -28.92 -20.26 -24.82
N HIS A 453 -29.88 -20.57 -23.94
CA HIS A 453 -29.74 -20.36 -22.50
C HIS A 453 -30.43 -21.51 -21.77
N PHE A 454 -29.65 -22.30 -21.03
CA PHE A 454 -30.18 -23.31 -20.12
C PHE A 454 -30.05 -22.80 -18.69
N PRO A 455 -31.18 -22.45 -18.02
CA PRO A 455 -31.13 -21.89 -16.68
C PRO A 455 -30.48 -22.84 -15.67
N LEU A 456 -29.50 -22.34 -14.92
CA LEU A 456 -28.83 -23.13 -13.90
C LEU A 456 -29.69 -23.26 -12.63
N HIS A 457 -29.56 -24.40 -11.96
CA HIS A 457 -30.18 -24.64 -10.67
C HIS A 457 -29.37 -24.00 -9.53
N LYS A 458 -30.04 -23.75 -8.40
CA LYS A 458 -29.39 -23.40 -7.15
C LYS A 458 -28.41 -24.51 -6.75
N GLY A 459 -27.19 -24.12 -6.39
CA GLY A 459 -26.13 -25.05 -6.03
C GLY A 459 -25.42 -25.71 -7.20
N ALA A 460 -25.77 -25.41 -8.45
CA ALA A 460 -25.01 -25.89 -9.60
C ALA A 460 -23.55 -25.42 -9.52
N GLU A 461 -22.61 -26.34 -9.77
CA GLU A 461 -21.19 -26.03 -9.82
C GLU A 461 -20.85 -25.41 -11.18
N VAL A 462 -20.13 -24.29 -11.13
CA VAL A 462 -19.73 -23.52 -12.31
C VAL A 462 -18.26 -23.17 -12.27
N LEU A 463 -17.67 -22.96 -13.45
CA LEU A 463 -16.34 -22.39 -13.59
C LEU A 463 -16.43 -20.90 -13.90
N LEU A 464 -15.69 -20.10 -13.14
CA LEU A 464 -15.48 -18.67 -13.37
C LEU A 464 -14.14 -18.46 -14.06
N ALA A 465 -14.14 -17.72 -15.17
CA ALA A 465 -12.96 -17.04 -15.68
C ALA A 465 -12.99 -15.57 -15.26
N TYR A 466 -11.85 -14.88 -15.37
CA TYR A 466 -11.68 -13.50 -14.94
C TYR A 466 -11.15 -12.67 -16.10
N ILE A 467 -11.85 -11.59 -16.46
CA ILE A 467 -11.48 -10.76 -17.62
C ILE A 467 -10.13 -10.11 -17.34
N ASP A 468 -9.15 -10.33 -18.22
CA ASP A 468 -7.76 -9.91 -18.06
C ASP A 468 -7.08 -10.45 -16.77
N GLY A 469 -7.64 -11.52 -16.19
CA GLY A 469 -7.22 -12.07 -14.90
C GLY A 469 -7.73 -11.32 -13.68
N ASP A 470 -8.47 -10.21 -13.85
CA ASP A 470 -8.92 -9.34 -12.75
C ASP A 470 -9.96 -10.05 -11.85
N PRO A 471 -9.66 -10.31 -10.56
CA PRO A 471 -10.58 -10.93 -9.61
C PRO A 471 -11.94 -10.22 -9.47
N ASP A 472 -11.99 -8.92 -9.78
CA ASP A 472 -13.20 -8.09 -9.69
C ASP A 472 -14.12 -8.27 -10.92
N ARG A 473 -13.65 -8.97 -11.95
CA ARG A 473 -14.34 -9.13 -13.25
C ARG A 473 -14.63 -10.59 -13.60
N PRO A 474 -15.36 -11.35 -12.75
CA PRO A 474 -15.70 -12.74 -13.04
C PRO A 474 -16.74 -12.86 -14.16
N ILE A 475 -16.64 -13.96 -14.91
CA ILE A 475 -17.62 -14.45 -15.88
C ILE A 475 -17.75 -15.96 -15.76
N ILE A 476 -18.97 -16.49 -15.71
CA ILE A 476 -19.21 -17.93 -15.75
C ILE A 476 -18.92 -18.41 -17.18
N VAL A 477 -18.02 -19.38 -17.34
CA VAL A 477 -17.67 -19.94 -18.65
C VAL A 477 -18.32 -21.29 -18.92
N GLY A 478 -18.87 -21.94 -17.89
CA GLY A 478 -19.64 -23.17 -18.03
C GLY A 478 -20.07 -23.75 -16.69
N ALA A 479 -21.08 -24.62 -16.72
CA ALA A 479 -21.41 -25.51 -15.62
C ALA A 479 -20.65 -26.83 -15.78
N VAL A 480 -20.25 -27.43 -14.66
CA VAL A 480 -19.47 -28.68 -14.67
C VAL A 480 -20.18 -29.76 -13.85
N PRO A 481 -20.24 -31.00 -14.34
CA PRO A 481 -20.82 -32.11 -13.59
C PRO A 481 -19.87 -32.57 -12.48
N ASN A 482 -20.45 -33.11 -11.42
CA ASN A 482 -19.73 -33.75 -10.31
C ASN A 482 -20.52 -34.99 -9.83
N PRO A 483 -20.03 -35.79 -8.87
CA PRO A 483 -20.74 -36.98 -8.41
C PRO A 483 -22.17 -36.73 -7.88
N GLN A 484 -22.46 -35.52 -7.40
CA GLN A 484 -23.80 -35.10 -6.95
C GLN A 484 -24.69 -34.63 -8.11
N THR A 485 -24.10 -34.20 -9.22
CA THR A 485 -24.76 -33.68 -10.43
C THR A 485 -24.17 -34.34 -11.67
N ALA A 486 -24.39 -35.66 -11.78
CA ALA A 486 -23.77 -36.48 -12.81
C ALA A 486 -24.12 -36.03 -14.23
N SER A 487 -23.17 -36.20 -15.14
CA SER A 487 -23.36 -35.96 -16.57
C SER A 487 -24.47 -36.87 -17.13
N PRO A 488 -25.33 -36.38 -18.06
CA PRO A 488 -26.31 -37.22 -18.76
C PRO A 488 -25.68 -38.27 -19.68
N THR A 489 -24.41 -38.09 -20.03
CA THR A 489 -23.60 -39.06 -20.78
C THR A 489 -22.44 -39.54 -19.89
N THR A 490 -22.34 -40.86 -19.73
CA THR A 490 -21.36 -41.54 -18.89
C THR A 490 -20.76 -42.74 -19.65
N MET A 491 -19.91 -43.52 -18.99
CA MET A 491 -19.40 -44.77 -19.57
C MET A 491 -20.51 -45.76 -19.98
N MET A 492 -21.69 -45.70 -19.36
CA MET A 492 -22.81 -46.59 -19.67
C MET A 492 -23.50 -46.26 -21.00
N ASN A 493 -23.28 -45.06 -21.55
CA ASN A 493 -23.93 -44.58 -22.77
C ASN A 493 -23.00 -43.65 -23.56
N SER A 494 -21.73 -44.06 -23.70
CA SER A 494 -20.65 -43.22 -24.24
C SER A 494 -20.78 -42.85 -25.73
N THR A 495 -21.69 -43.48 -26.48
CA THR A 495 -22.00 -43.17 -27.89
C THR A 495 -23.15 -42.17 -28.06
N GLN A 496 -23.75 -41.71 -26.97
CA GLN A 496 -24.91 -40.82 -26.99
C GLN A 496 -24.51 -39.35 -26.78
N SER A 497 -24.87 -38.50 -27.74
CA SER A 497 -24.87 -37.04 -27.59
C SER A 497 -26.22 -36.57 -27.07
N VAL A 498 -26.26 -36.05 -25.84
CA VAL A 498 -27.51 -35.84 -25.10
C VAL A 498 -27.67 -34.39 -24.62
N ILE A 499 -28.85 -33.82 -24.87
CA ILE A 499 -29.38 -32.67 -24.14
C ILE A 499 -30.51 -33.17 -23.25
N HIS A 500 -30.36 -33.00 -21.93
CA HIS A 500 -31.35 -33.43 -20.95
C HIS A 500 -31.70 -32.26 -20.03
N THR A 501 -32.98 -31.87 -20.02
CA THR A 501 -33.48 -30.78 -19.17
C THR A 501 -33.98 -31.31 -17.83
N ALA A 502 -34.06 -30.45 -16.81
CA ALA A 502 -34.48 -30.87 -15.47
C ALA A 502 -35.94 -31.35 -15.37
N SER A 503 -36.81 -30.97 -16.32
CA SER A 503 -38.19 -31.49 -16.40
C SER A 503 -38.28 -32.86 -17.08
N GLY A 504 -37.17 -33.39 -17.60
CA GLY A 504 -37.11 -34.68 -18.28
C GLY A 504 -37.23 -34.64 -19.80
N ILE A 505 -37.26 -33.45 -20.43
CA ILE A 505 -37.18 -33.36 -21.90
C ILE A 505 -35.76 -33.78 -22.31
N ARG A 506 -35.68 -34.76 -23.21
CA ARG A 506 -34.44 -35.35 -23.71
C ARG A 506 -34.37 -35.25 -25.23
N ILE A 507 -33.27 -34.73 -25.75
CA ILE A 507 -32.87 -34.82 -27.15
C ILE A 507 -31.60 -35.66 -27.18
N GLU A 508 -31.60 -36.70 -28.00
CA GLU A 508 -30.51 -37.67 -28.08
C GLU A 508 -30.17 -37.92 -29.54
N LEU A 509 -28.88 -37.97 -29.82
CA LEU A 509 -28.31 -38.43 -31.09
C LEU A 509 -27.43 -39.63 -30.76
N GLU A 510 -27.77 -40.80 -31.30
CA GLU A 510 -27.03 -42.05 -31.12
C GLU A 510 -26.09 -42.25 -32.29
N ASP A 511 -24.79 -42.33 -31.99
CA ASP A 511 -23.75 -42.54 -32.99
C ASP A 511 -23.39 -44.03 -33.16
N ASN A 512 -23.92 -44.92 -32.30
CA ASN A 512 -23.78 -46.35 -32.51
C ASN A 512 -24.55 -46.81 -33.75
N GLN A 513 -23.85 -47.47 -34.68
CA GLN A 513 -24.40 -47.95 -35.95
C GLN A 513 -24.86 -49.41 -35.90
N ASP A 514 -24.55 -50.13 -34.82
CA ASP A 514 -24.84 -51.56 -34.64
C ASP A 514 -26.24 -51.84 -34.08
#